data_AF-A0A353Q3T9-F1
#
_entry.id   AF-A0A353Q3T9-F1
#
_cell.length_a   1.000
_cell.length_b   1.000
_cell.length_c   1.000
_cell.angle_alpha   90.00
_cell.angle_beta   90.00
_cell.angle_gamma   90.00
#
_symmetry.space_group_name_H-M   'P 1'
#
loop_
_entity.id
_entity.type
_entity.pdbx_description
1 polymer ?
#
loop_
_entity_poly.entity_id
_entity_poly.type
_entity_poly.pdbx_seq_one_letter_code
_entity_poly.pdbx_strand_id
1 'polypeptide(L)'
;PSADGWSNEKMIAYIKEKNVPCPDCGAHNFTDIRKFNLMFKTHQGVTEDSESEVYLRPETAQGIFVNFKNVLRTTRKKLPFGIAQIGKSFRNEITPGNFTFRTREFEQMELEFFVKPGDDLEWFHYWKDFCKNFL
;
A
#
# COMPACT_ATOMS: atom_id res chain seq x y z
N PRO A 1 14.34 -2.38 18.15
CA PRO A 1 12.94 -2.86 18.23
C PRO A 1 12.08 -2.12 17.22
N SER A 2 11.51 -2.81 16.22
CA SER A 2 10.55 -2.15 15.33
C SER A 2 9.25 -1.87 16.12
N ALA A 3 8.74 -0.64 15.99
CA ALA A 3 7.43 -0.26 16.50
C ALA A 3 6.29 -0.70 15.56
N ASP A 4 6.62 -1.33 14.43
CA ASP A 4 5.64 -1.80 13.46
C ASP A 4 4.60 -2.73 14.12
N GLY A 5 3.32 -2.39 13.93
CA GLY A 5 2.19 -3.15 14.48
C GLY A 5 1.79 -2.80 15.92
N TRP A 6 2.42 -1.81 16.57
CA TRP A 6 1.94 -1.34 17.87
C TRP A 6 0.63 -0.55 17.74
N SER A 7 -0.21 -0.62 18.77
CA SER A 7 -1.36 0.28 18.87
C SER A 7 -0.90 1.71 19.21
N ASN A 8 -1.74 2.69 18.89
CA ASN A 8 -1.46 4.09 19.21
C ASN A 8 -1.27 4.30 20.72
N GLU A 9 -2.06 3.61 21.55
CA GLU A 9 -1.98 3.69 23.00
C GLU A 9 -0.64 3.16 23.50
N LYS A 10 -0.17 2.02 22.96
CA LYS A 10 1.11 1.42 23.32
C LYS A 10 2.28 2.33 22.93
N MET A 11 2.22 2.97 21.75
CA MET A 11 3.23 3.93 21.33
C MET A 11 3.27 5.17 22.24
N ILE A 12 2.12 5.74 22.57
CA ILE A 12 2.04 6.91 23.46
C ILE A 12 2.56 6.56 24.87
N ALA A 13 2.18 5.39 25.39
CA ALA A 13 2.67 4.91 26.69
C ALA A 13 4.19 4.76 26.68
N TYR A 14 4.75 4.19 25.62
CA TYR A 14 6.20 4.05 25.46
C TYR A 14 6.93 5.39 25.40
N ILE A 15 6.41 6.35 24.63
CA ILE A 15 6.99 7.71 24.52
C ILE A 15 7.03 8.39 25.90
N LYS A 16 5.95 8.26 26.68
CA LYS A 16 5.85 8.81 28.04
C LYS A 16 6.76 8.09 29.03
N GLU A 17 6.77 6.75 29.04
CA GLU A 17 7.57 5.94 29.97
C GLU A 17 9.08 6.13 29.75
N LYS A 18 9.51 6.18 28.48
CA LYS A 18 10.91 6.35 28.13
C LYS A 18 11.33 7.82 28.00
N ASN A 19 10.42 8.75 28.29
CA ASN A 19 10.61 10.19 28.14
C ASN A 19 11.37 10.53 26.84
N VAL A 20 10.88 10.03 25.72
CA VAL A 20 11.55 10.20 24.41
C VAL A 20 11.60 11.70 24.08
N PRO A 21 12.76 12.30 23.79
CA PRO A 21 12.85 13.70 23.38
C PRO A 21 12.61 13.87 21.89
N CYS A 22 12.14 15.05 21.48
CA CYS A 22 12.15 15.45 20.07
C CYS A 22 13.60 15.49 19.56
N PRO A 23 13.91 14.83 18.42
CA PRO A 23 15.28 14.77 17.92
C PRO A 23 15.84 16.15 17.52
N ASP A 24 14.98 17.10 17.15
CA ASP A 24 15.41 18.42 16.65
C ASP A 24 15.56 19.47 17.77
N CYS A 25 14.69 19.44 18.78
CA CYS A 25 14.63 20.49 19.82
C CYS A 25 14.70 19.98 21.26
N GLY A 26 14.71 18.67 21.48
CA GLY A 26 14.79 18.06 22.83
C GLY A 26 13.51 18.14 23.66
N ALA A 27 12.43 18.78 23.17
CA ALA A 27 11.18 18.90 23.91
C ALA A 27 10.42 17.55 24.01
N HIS A 28 9.60 17.40 25.04
CA HIS A 28 8.83 16.17 25.32
C HIS A 28 7.30 16.35 25.16
N ASN A 29 6.85 17.51 24.67
CA ASN A 29 5.45 17.90 24.57
C ASN A 29 4.83 17.51 23.21
N PHE A 30 4.84 16.22 22.88
CA PHE A 30 4.20 15.74 21.66
C PHE A 30 2.67 15.84 21.76
N THR A 31 2.02 16.13 20.63
CA THR A 31 0.57 15.98 20.48
C THR A 31 0.19 14.50 20.37
N ASP A 32 -1.09 14.18 20.59
CA ASP A 32 -1.59 12.81 20.37
C ASP A 32 -1.39 12.35 18.91
N ILE A 33 -1.25 11.04 18.75
CA ILE A 33 -1.07 10.39 17.45
C ILE A 33 -2.34 10.58 16.61
N ARG A 34 -2.19 11.18 15.44
CA ARG A 34 -3.25 11.33 14.44
C ARG A 34 -3.03 10.37 13.28
N LYS A 35 -4.11 9.76 12.79
CA LYS A 35 -4.06 8.94 11.58
C LYS A 35 -4.16 9.85 10.36
N PHE A 36 -3.21 9.72 9.45
CA PHE A 36 -3.21 10.41 8.18
C PHE A 36 -3.52 9.41 7.07
N ASN A 37 -4.52 9.72 6.24
CA ASN A 37 -4.80 8.92 5.05
C ASN A 37 -3.76 9.26 3.98
N LEU A 38 -3.08 8.23 3.48
CA LEU A 38 -2.06 8.37 2.44
C LEU A 38 -2.64 8.35 1.02
N MET A 39 -3.95 8.23 0.84
CA MET A 39 -4.58 8.33 -0.48
C MET A 39 -4.81 9.80 -0.86
N PHE A 40 -4.55 10.13 -2.12
CA PHE A 40 -4.95 11.43 -2.67
C PHE A 40 -6.44 11.45 -2.94
N LYS A 41 -7.11 12.42 -2.34
CA LYS A 41 -8.55 12.64 -2.45
C LYS A 41 -8.84 13.72 -3.48
N THR A 42 -9.83 13.51 -4.34
CA THR A 42 -10.31 14.50 -5.33
C THR A 42 -11.81 14.30 -5.56
N HIS A 43 -12.46 15.20 -6.32
CA HIS A 43 -13.87 15.09 -6.69
C HIS A 43 -14.02 14.90 -8.20
N GLN A 44 -14.98 14.06 -8.62
CA GLN A 44 -15.33 13.79 -10.01
C GLN A 44 -16.60 14.53 -10.40
N GLY A 45 -16.47 15.63 -11.13
CA GLY A 45 -17.62 16.42 -11.60
C GLY A 45 -17.37 17.91 -11.40
N VAL A 46 -18.41 18.72 -11.67
CA VAL A 46 -18.35 20.18 -11.50
C VAL A 46 -18.64 20.63 -10.07
N THR A 47 -19.32 19.79 -9.28
CA THR A 47 -19.63 20.07 -7.87
C THR A 47 -18.78 19.18 -6.94
N GLU A 48 -18.32 19.76 -5.85
CA GLU A 48 -17.58 19.09 -4.77
C GLU A 48 -18.54 18.48 -3.74
N ASP A 49 -19.51 17.69 -4.21
CA ASP A 49 -20.45 16.97 -3.35
C ASP A 49 -19.82 15.66 -2.86
N SER A 50 -20.22 15.16 -1.69
CA SER A 50 -19.66 13.90 -1.14
C SER A 50 -19.88 12.68 -2.05
N GLU A 51 -20.90 12.71 -2.92
CA GLU A 51 -21.16 11.63 -3.89
C GLU A 51 -20.14 11.61 -5.05
N SER A 52 -19.41 12.71 -5.26
CA SER A 52 -18.38 12.81 -6.30
C SER A 52 -16.97 12.51 -5.78
N GLU A 53 -16.81 12.13 -4.51
CA GLU A 53 -15.52 11.84 -3.90
C GLU A 53 -14.84 10.61 -4.55
N VAL A 54 -13.64 10.81 -5.10
CA VAL A 54 -12.81 9.75 -5.68
C VAL A 54 -11.37 9.86 -5.20
N TYR A 55 -10.63 8.77 -5.34
CA TYR A 55 -9.24 8.68 -4.89
C TYR A 55 -8.32 8.29 -6.04
N LEU A 56 -7.13 8.89 -6.07
CA LEU A 56 -6.05 8.35 -6.90
C LEU A 56 -5.59 7.04 -6.27
N ARG A 57 -5.52 5.98 -7.06
CA ARG A 57 -5.17 4.64 -6.59
C ARG A 57 -3.78 4.62 -5.91
N PRO A 58 -3.65 4.06 -4.71
CA PRO A 58 -2.36 3.95 -4.02
C PRO A 58 -1.53 2.72 -4.44
N GLU A 59 -2.12 1.86 -5.27
CA GLU A 59 -1.56 0.61 -5.82
C GLU A 59 -2.30 0.24 -7.12
N THR A 60 -1.82 -0.79 -7.83
CA THR A 60 -2.43 -1.25 -9.10
C THR A 60 -3.31 -2.50 -8.95
N ALA A 61 -3.14 -3.27 -7.88
CA ALA A 61 -3.81 -4.53 -7.58
C ALA A 61 -5.35 -4.46 -7.57
N GLN A 62 -5.95 -3.39 -7.02
CA GLN A 62 -7.41 -3.26 -6.93
C GLN A 62 -8.10 -3.38 -8.30
N GLY A 63 -7.49 -2.83 -9.35
CA GLY A 63 -8.03 -2.94 -10.71
C GLY A 63 -8.10 -4.38 -11.21
N ILE A 64 -7.14 -5.20 -10.80
CA ILE A 64 -7.07 -6.63 -11.13
C ILE A 64 -8.20 -7.39 -10.43
N PHE A 65 -8.40 -7.15 -9.13
CA PHE A 65 -9.45 -7.83 -8.36
C PHE A 65 -10.86 -7.50 -8.85
N VAL A 66 -11.15 -6.22 -9.13
CA VAL A 66 -12.44 -5.79 -9.68
C VAL A 66 -12.73 -6.47 -11.02
N ASN A 67 -11.69 -6.69 -11.84
CA ASN A 67 -11.83 -7.30 -13.17
C ASN A 67 -11.62 -8.82 -13.21
N PHE A 68 -11.40 -9.49 -12.08
CA PHE A 68 -11.10 -10.92 -12.02
C PHE A 68 -12.09 -11.77 -12.84
N LYS A 69 -13.40 -11.57 -12.63
CA LYS A 69 -14.45 -12.31 -13.36
C LYS A 69 -14.45 -12.01 -14.86
N ASN A 70 -14.18 -10.77 -15.24
CA ASN A 70 -14.12 -10.36 -16.65
C ASN A 70 -12.96 -11.05 -17.36
N VAL A 71 -11.77 -11.03 -16.77
CA VAL A 71 -10.57 -11.68 -17.30
C VAL A 71 -10.75 -13.19 -17.35
N LEU A 72 -11.29 -13.80 -16.30
CA LEU A 72 -11.53 -15.25 -16.26
C LEU A 72 -12.49 -15.69 -17.38
N ARG A 73 -13.56 -14.91 -17.62
CA ARG A 73 -14.55 -15.20 -18.67
C ARG A 73 -13.97 -15.09 -20.08
N THR A 74 -13.19 -14.05 -20.35
CA THR A 74 -12.65 -13.79 -21.70
C THR A 74 -11.47 -14.68 -22.04
N THR A 75 -10.59 -14.97 -21.07
CA THR A 75 -9.38 -15.77 -21.28
C THR A 75 -9.60 -17.28 -21.11
N ARG A 76 -10.72 -17.68 -20.49
CA ARG A 76 -11.08 -19.08 -20.17
C ARG A 76 -9.97 -19.82 -19.40
N LYS A 77 -9.15 -19.11 -18.64
CA LYS A 77 -8.10 -19.69 -17.81
C LYS A 77 -8.70 -20.51 -16.67
N LYS A 78 -7.99 -21.53 -16.23
CA LYS A 78 -8.27 -22.26 -14.99
C LYS A 78 -7.18 -21.90 -13.98
N LEU A 79 -7.49 -22.03 -12.69
CA LEU A 79 -6.47 -21.90 -11.65
C LEU A 79 -5.39 -23.00 -11.82
N PRO A 80 -4.11 -22.67 -11.59
CA PRO A 80 -3.59 -21.35 -11.23
C PRO A 80 -3.40 -20.43 -12.45
N PHE A 81 -3.62 -19.12 -12.28
CA PHE A 81 -3.32 -18.12 -13.32
C PHE A 81 -3.00 -16.75 -12.71
N GLY A 82 -2.27 -15.92 -13.44
CA GLY A 82 -1.91 -14.57 -13.01
C GLY A 82 -2.47 -13.48 -13.90
N ILE A 83 -2.65 -12.29 -13.33
CA ILE A 83 -2.92 -11.04 -14.05
C ILE A 83 -1.86 -10.04 -13.59
N ALA A 84 -1.10 -9.50 -14.55
CA ALA A 84 -0.07 -8.49 -14.28
C ALA A 84 -0.53 -7.11 -14.76
N GLN A 85 -0.13 -6.06 -14.05
CA GLN A 85 -0.37 -4.69 -14.44
C GLN A 85 0.88 -3.84 -14.16
N ILE A 86 1.19 -2.96 -15.12
CA ILE A 86 2.19 -1.91 -14.96
C ILE A 86 1.44 -0.59 -14.99
N GLY A 87 1.71 0.29 -14.04
CA GLY A 87 1.15 1.63 -14.07
C GLY A 87 1.47 2.49 -12.87
N LYS A 88 1.00 3.74 -12.95
CA LYS A 88 1.17 4.74 -11.90
C LYS A 88 0.32 4.46 -10.67
N SER A 89 0.90 4.76 -9.51
CA SER A 89 0.27 4.75 -8.19
C SER A 89 0.66 6.01 -7.43
N PHE A 90 -0.21 6.45 -6.52
CA PHE A 90 -0.05 7.72 -5.82
C PHE A 90 -0.17 7.52 -4.30
N ARG A 91 0.85 7.95 -3.55
CA ARG A 91 0.84 7.93 -2.08
C ARG A 91 1.16 9.31 -1.54
N ASN A 92 0.25 9.87 -0.75
CA ASN A 92 0.35 11.19 -0.14
C ASN A 92 1.35 11.18 1.03
N GLU A 93 2.61 10.94 0.69
CA GLU A 93 3.72 10.84 1.64
C GLU A 93 3.91 12.17 2.38
N ILE A 94 3.95 12.07 3.72
CA ILE A 94 4.02 13.23 4.62
C ILE A 94 5.36 13.94 4.47
N THR A 95 6.45 13.17 4.48
CA THR A 95 7.80 13.68 4.32
C THR A 95 8.45 12.98 3.13
N PRO A 96 8.38 13.58 1.92
CA PRO A 96 9.16 13.08 0.80
C PRO A 96 10.65 13.17 1.12
N GLY A 97 11.43 12.19 0.68
CA GLY A 97 12.84 12.09 1.04
C GLY A 97 13.55 10.97 0.28
N ASN A 98 14.88 11.00 0.26
CA ASN A 98 15.70 9.99 -0.42
C ASN A 98 15.37 9.83 -1.91
N PHE A 99 15.24 10.94 -2.65
CA PHE A 99 15.06 10.99 -4.11
C PHE A 99 13.98 10.02 -4.61
N THR A 100 14.35 8.87 -5.20
CA THR A 100 13.42 7.87 -5.74
C THR A 100 12.74 7.00 -4.69
N PHE A 101 13.23 6.95 -3.44
CA PHE A 101 12.72 6.02 -2.43
C PHE A 101 11.41 6.46 -1.77
N ARG A 102 11.12 7.77 -1.70
CA ARG A 102 9.86 8.29 -1.15
C ARG A 102 9.32 9.42 -2.02
N THR A 103 8.58 9.04 -3.05
CA THR A 103 7.87 9.94 -3.96
C THR A 103 6.35 9.83 -3.79
N ARG A 104 5.62 10.85 -4.26
CA ARG A 104 4.15 10.87 -4.23
C ARG A 104 3.51 10.20 -5.43
N GLU A 105 4.25 10.10 -6.53
CA GLU A 105 3.88 9.42 -7.76
C GLU A 105 5.04 8.48 -8.15
N PHE A 106 4.71 7.25 -8.50
CA PHE A 106 5.66 6.26 -8.97
C PHE A 106 4.94 5.21 -9.83
N GLU A 107 5.71 4.43 -10.59
CA GLU A 107 5.20 3.30 -11.36
C GLU A 107 5.48 1.99 -10.62
N GLN A 108 4.51 1.09 -10.64
CA GLN A 108 4.62 -0.24 -10.09
C GLN A 108 4.39 -1.28 -11.17
N MET A 109 5.05 -2.42 -11.00
CA MET A 109 4.79 -3.65 -11.74
C MET A 109 4.26 -4.67 -10.73
N GLU A 110 2.96 -4.97 -10.78
CA GLU A 110 2.31 -5.89 -9.85
C GLU A 110 1.75 -7.10 -10.61
N LEU A 111 1.79 -8.25 -9.95
CA LEU A 111 1.26 -9.52 -10.43
C LEU A 111 0.39 -10.14 -9.34
N GLU A 112 -0.90 -10.28 -9.61
CA GLU A 112 -1.80 -11.07 -8.77
C GLU A 112 -1.88 -12.48 -9.33
N PHE A 113 -1.35 -13.45 -8.59
CA PHE A 113 -1.33 -14.85 -8.99
C PHE A 113 -2.37 -15.65 -8.19
N PHE A 114 -3.45 -16.04 -8.87
CA PHE A 114 -4.58 -16.74 -8.27
C PHE A 114 -4.34 -18.25 -8.28
N VAL A 115 -4.48 -18.86 -7.12
CA VAL A 115 -4.23 -20.29 -6.88
C VAL A 115 -5.40 -20.93 -6.15
N LYS A 116 -5.43 -22.26 -6.07
CA LYS A 116 -6.38 -22.95 -5.19
C LYS A 116 -5.90 -22.85 -3.74
N PRO A 117 -6.81 -22.75 -2.76
CA PRO A 117 -6.43 -22.85 -1.35
C PRO A 117 -5.67 -24.16 -1.09
N GLY A 118 -4.52 -24.08 -0.41
CA GLY A 118 -3.64 -25.23 -0.15
C GLY A 118 -2.40 -25.28 -1.05
N ASP A 119 -2.45 -24.65 -2.23
CA ASP A 119 -1.30 -24.56 -3.15
C ASP A 119 -0.51 -23.24 -2.93
N ASP A 120 -0.97 -22.37 -2.04
CA ASP A 120 -0.49 -20.98 -1.87
C ASP A 120 0.99 -20.87 -1.46
N LEU A 121 1.45 -21.70 -0.54
CA LEU A 121 2.86 -21.70 -0.11
C LEU A 121 3.80 -22.19 -1.22
N GLU A 122 3.39 -23.18 -2.00
CA GLU A 122 4.18 -23.69 -3.13
C GLU A 122 4.41 -22.58 -4.16
N TRP A 123 3.33 -21.92 -4.58
CA TRP A 123 3.42 -20.83 -5.55
C TRP A 123 4.10 -19.58 -4.99
N PHE A 124 3.94 -19.29 -3.69
CA PHE A 124 4.70 -18.22 -3.02
C PHE A 124 6.21 -18.47 -3.11
N HIS A 125 6.66 -19.69 -2.81
CA HIS A 125 8.07 -20.05 -2.89
C HIS A 125 8.59 -19.96 -4.33
N TYR A 126 7.83 -20.48 -5.29
CA TYR A 126 8.15 -20.36 -6.71
C TYR A 126 8.36 -18.89 -7.13
N TRP A 127 7.40 -18.01 -6.85
CA TRP A 127 7.48 -16.60 -7.28
C TRP A 127 8.57 -15.82 -6.53
N LYS A 128 8.79 -16.09 -5.26
CA LYS A 128 9.88 -15.49 -4.49
C LYS A 128 11.24 -15.85 -5.11
N ASP A 129 11.45 -17.12 -5.41
CA ASP A 129 12.72 -17.59 -5.98
C ASP A 129 12.89 -17.11 -7.43
N PHE A 130 11.81 -17.10 -8.22
CA PHE A 130 11.80 -16.51 -9.55
C PHE A 130 12.20 -15.03 -9.52
N CYS A 131 11.53 -14.21 -8.70
CA CYS A 131 11.83 -12.77 -8.60
C CYS A 131 13.25 -12.51 -8.10
N LYS A 132 13.78 -13.34 -7.20
CA LYS A 132 15.16 -13.22 -6.72
C LYS A 132 16.19 -13.52 -7.81
N ASN A 133 15.89 -14.47 -8.70
CA ASN A 133 16.77 -14.92 -9.78
C ASN A 133 16.46 -14.25 -11.12
N PHE A 134 15.55 -13.28 -11.15
CA PHE A 134 15.16 -12.58 -12.36
C PHE A 134 16.20 -11.48 -12.63
N LEU A 135 17.00 -11.69 -13.68
CA LEU A 135 18.19 -10.90 -14.08
C LEU A 135 19.37 -11.04 -13.11
#